data_AF-A0A4Y7U211-F1
#
_entry.id   AF-A0A4Y7U211-F1
#
_cell.length_a   1.000
_cell.length_b   1.000
_cell.length_c   1.000
_cell.angle_alpha   90.00
_cell.angle_beta   90.00
_cell.angle_gamma   90.00
#
_symmetry.space_group_name_H-M   'P 1'
#
loop_
_entity.id
_entity.type
_entity.pdbx_description
1 polymer ?
#
loop_
_entity_poly.entity_id
_entity_poly.type
_entity_poly.pdbx_seq_one_letter_code
_entity_poly.pdbx_strand_id
1 'polypeptide(L)'
;INDSIELHCETVIISTGASAKYLGLPSEQHYLQMGGGVSACAVCDGFFYRNQEVVIVGAGDSACEEAHYLSKLCKKVTMLVRSEKFRASRIM
;
A
#
# COMPACT_ATOMS: atom_id res chain seq x y z
N ILE A 1 17.45 -11.36 -9.97
CA ILE A 1 18.50 -11.94 -9.10
C ILE A 1 18.55 -13.41 -9.51
N ASN A 2 19.19 -13.68 -10.65
CA ASN A 2 19.08 -14.97 -11.34
C ASN A 2 20.49 -15.57 -11.53
N ASP A 3 21.35 -15.45 -10.51
CA ASP A 3 22.71 -16.02 -10.45
C ASP A 3 23.61 -15.79 -11.69
N SER A 4 23.30 -14.80 -12.53
CA SER A 4 23.89 -14.65 -13.86
C SER A 4 24.84 -13.45 -13.99
N ILE A 5 24.91 -12.57 -12.99
CA ILE A 5 25.75 -11.36 -13.03
C ILE A 5 26.44 -11.20 -11.67
N GLU A 6 27.77 -11.31 -11.67
CA GLU A 6 28.63 -11.03 -10.53
C GLU A 6 29.20 -9.61 -10.66
N LEU A 7 29.10 -8.82 -9.59
CA LEU A 7 29.62 -7.45 -9.54
C LEU A 7 30.68 -7.38 -8.44
N HIS A 8 31.90 -6.99 -8.79
CA HIS A 8 32.98 -6.75 -7.82
C HIS A 8 33.08 -5.26 -7.51
N CYS A 9 33.22 -4.91 -6.23
CA CYS A 9 33.46 -3.54 -5.79
C CYS A 9 34.28 -3.54 -4.48
N GLU A 10 35.00 -2.46 -4.22
CA GLU A 10 35.74 -2.29 -2.96
C GLU A 10 34.81 -1.96 -1.78
N THR A 11 33.66 -1.35 -2.05
CA THR A 11 32.67 -0.95 -1.04
C THR A 11 31.27 -0.98 -1.65
N VAL A 12 30.30 -1.48 -0.88
CA VAL A 12 28.88 -1.55 -1.27
C VAL A 12 28.01 -0.78 -0.29
N ILE A 13 27.03 -0.03 -0.82
CA ILE A 13 25.94 0.58 -0.03
C ILE A 13 24.63 -0.08 -0.47
N ILE A 14 23.91 -0.66 0.48
CA ILE A 14 22.60 -1.28 0.22
C ILE A 14 21.50 -0.29 0.62
N SER A 15 20.76 0.20 -0.38
CA SER A 15 19.69 1.20 -0.22
C SER A 15 18.40 0.82 -0.97
N THR A 16 18.11 -0.48 -1.10
CA THR A 16 16.98 -1.02 -1.90
C THR A 16 15.59 -0.77 -1.31
N GLY A 17 15.50 -0.08 -0.16
CA GLY A 17 14.23 0.28 0.47
C GLY A 17 13.39 -0.93 0.90
N ALA A 18 12.08 -0.76 0.87
CA ALA A 18 11.08 -1.77 1.20
C ALA A 18 9.93 -1.75 0.19
N SER A 19 9.16 -2.84 0.14
CA SER A 19 7.98 -2.98 -0.72
C SER A 19 6.73 -3.22 0.13
N ALA A 20 5.57 -2.81 -0.38
CA ALA A 20 4.30 -3.05 0.28
C ALA A 20 4.01 -4.55 0.41
N LYS A 21 3.40 -4.95 1.52
CA LYS A 21 2.95 -6.32 1.75
C LYS A 21 1.49 -6.45 1.35
N TYR A 22 1.20 -7.51 0.60
CA TYR A 22 -0.16 -7.92 0.23
C TYR A 22 -0.69 -8.97 1.21
N LEU A 23 -2.01 -9.16 1.24
CA LEU A 23 -2.67 -10.14 2.10
C LEU A 23 -2.41 -11.58 1.65
N GLY A 24 -2.07 -11.80 0.38
CA GLY A 24 -1.82 -13.11 -0.20
C GLY A 24 -3.09 -13.86 -0.59
N LEU A 25 -4.20 -13.15 -0.79
CA LEU A 25 -5.48 -13.75 -1.18
C LEU A 25 -5.50 -14.01 -2.70
N PRO A 26 -6.03 -15.16 -3.18
CA PRO A 26 -6.15 -15.40 -4.61
C PRO A 26 -6.95 -14.30 -5.34
N SER A 27 -8.00 -13.78 -4.71
CA SER A 27 -8.81 -12.67 -5.26
C SER A 27 -8.03 -11.36 -5.31
N GLU A 28 -7.22 -11.05 -4.30
CA GLU A 28 -6.35 -9.87 -4.28
C GLU A 28 -5.37 -9.91 -5.46
N GLN A 29 -4.73 -11.06 -5.68
CA GLN A 29 -3.80 -11.25 -6.80
C GLN A 29 -4.50 -11.16 -8.16
N HIS A 30 -5.71 -11.71 -8.27
CA HIS A 30 -6.51 -11.62 -9.49
C HIS A 30 -6.78 -10.16 -9.89
N TYR A 31 -7.25 -9.32 -8.96
CA TYR A 31 -7.53 -7.91 -9.24
C TYR A 31 -6.26 -7.08 -9.49
N LEU A 32 -5.15 -7.37 -8.79
CA LEU A 32 -3.85 -6.75 -9.08
C LEU A 32 -3.40 -7.03 -10.52
N GLN A 33 -3.52 -8.27 -10.99
CA GLN A 33 -3.11 -8.68 -12.33
C GLN A 33 -4.01 -8.13 -13.43
N MET A 34 -5.30 -7.96 -13.15
CA MET A 34 -6.23 -7.30 -14.07
C MET A 34 -6.04 -5.77 -14.13
N GLY A 35 -5.21 -5.20 -13.26
CA GLY A 35 -4.85 -3.77 -13.28
C GLY A 35 -5.90 -2.85 -12.68
N GLY A 36 -6.81 -3.35 -11.82
CA GLY A 36 -7.83 -2.53 -11.19
C GLY A 36 -8.52 -3.18 -9.99
N GLY A 37 -8.91 -2.36 -9.02
CA GLY A 37 -9.65 -2.77 -7.82
C GLY A 37 -8.80 -3.07 -6.58
N VAL A 38 -7.50 -3.34 -6.73
CA VAL A 38 -6.55 -3.51 -5.63
C VAL A 38 -5.29 -2.69 -5.89
N SER A 39 -4.85 -1.92 -4.90
CA SER A 39 -3.64 -1.11 -4.95
C SER A 39 -2.95 -1.10 -3.59
N ALA A 40 -1.64 -0.82 -3.61
CA ALA A 40 -0.82 -0.59 -2.42
C ALA A 40 -0.16 0.81 -2.40
N CYS A 41 -0.65 1.73 -3.25
CA CYS A 41 -0.20 3.12 -3.30
C CYS A 41 -1.39 4.05 -3.54
N ALA A 42 -1.92 4.65 -2.47
CA ALA A 42 -3.08 5.53 -2.58
C ALA A 42 -2.82 6.76 -3.45
N VAL A 43 -1.60 7.30 -3.44
CA VAL A 43 -1.23 8.48 -4.25
C VAL A 43 -1.15 8.15 -5.74
N CYS A 44 -0.71 6.93 -6.07
CA CYS A 44 -0.56 6.49 -7.45
C CYS A 44 -1.93 6.32 -8.12
N ASP A 45 -2.88 5.68 -7.42
CA ASP A 45 -4.14 5.24 -8.04
C ASP A 45 -5.39 5.98 -7.53
N GLY A 46 -5.29 6.74 -6.44
CA GLY A 46 -6.44 7.34 -5.76
C GLY A 46 -7.28 8.28 -6.63
N PHE A 47 -6.66 8.90 -7.66
CA PHE A 47 -7.37 9.72 -8.63
C PHE A 47 -8.46 8.94 -9.39
N PHE A 48 -8.20 7.69 -9.75
CA PHE A 48 -9.15 6.84 -10.48
C PHE A 48 -10.40 6.50 -9.66
N TYR A 49 -10.31 6.60 -8.34
CA TYR A 49 -11.40 6.31 -7.39
C TYR A 49 -12.07 7.57 -6.84
N ARG A 50 -11.92 8.72 -7.51
CA ARG A 50 -12.61 9.96 -7.12
C ARG A 50 -14.13 9.75 -7.06
N ASN A 51 -14.75 10.24 -6.00
CA ASN A 51 -16.18 10.06 -5.69
C ASN A 51 -16.65 8.60 -5.54
N GLN A 52 -15.73 7.63 -5.51
CA GLN A 52 -16.05 6.23 -5.22
C GLN A 52 -15.92 5.95 -3.72
N GLU A 53 -16.44 4.80 -3.29
CA GLU A 53 -16.23 4.28 -1.95
C GLU A 53 -15.07 3.27 -1.98
N VAL A 54 -14.11 3.43 -1.06
CA VAL A 54 -12.88 2.63 -1.03
C VAL A 54 -12.63 2.04 0.35
N VAL A 55 -11.83 0.98 0.40
CA VAL A 55 -11.41 0.30 1.64
C VAL A 55 -9.88 0.36 1.75
N ILE A 56 -9.38 0.71 2.93
CA ILE A 56 -7.96 0.63 3.29
C ILE A 56 -7.81 -0.51 4.31
N VAL A 57 -6.87 -1.43 4.07
CA VAL A 57 -6.58 -2.54 4.97
C VAL A 57 -5.32 -2.23 5.77
N GLY A 58 -5.46 -2.06 7.08
CA GLY A 58 -4.36 -1.70 7.98
C GLY A 58 -4.69 -0.52 8.89
N ALA A 59 -3.84 -0.29 9.89
CA ALA A 59 -4.00 0.79 10.87
C ALA A 59 -2.66 1.28 11.47
N GLY A 60 -1.58 1.19 10.70
CA GLY A 60 -0.31 1.89 11.01
C GLY A 60 -0.28 3.27 10.36
N ASP A 61 0.82 4.01 10.55
CA ASP A 61 0.96 5.38 10.00
C ASP A 61 0.66 5.43 8.51
N SER A 62 1.26 4.55 7.69
CA SER A 62 1.01 4.52 6.25
C SER A 62 -0.48 4.35 5.91
N ALA A 63 -1.21 3.48 6.63
CA ALA A 63 -2.63 3.26 6.36
C ALA A 63 -3.47 4.50 6.72
N CYS A 64 -3.13 5.18 7.83
CA CYS A 64 -3.81 6.42 8.24
C CYS A 64 -3.48 7.59 7.30
N GLU A 65 -2.23 7.72 6.86
CA GLU A 65 -1.80 8.75 5.90
C GLU A 65 -2.49 8.56 4.55
N GLU A 66 -2.52 7.33 4.04
CA GLU A 66 -3.21 7.01 2.79
C GLU A 66 -4.72 7.20 2.90
N ALA A 67 -5.33 6.79 4.02
CA ALA A 67 -6.76 7.05 4.26
C ALA A 67 -7.06 8.55 4.33
N HIS A 68 -6.20 9.34 4.97
CA HIS A 68 -6.32 10.79 5.02
C HIS A 68 -6.19 11.41 3.62
N TYR A 69 -5.25 10.96 2.81
CA TYR A 69 -5.14 11.37 1.40
C TYR A 69 -6.41 11.05 0.61
N LEU A 70 -6.89 9.80 0.66
CA LEU A 70 -8.08 9.37 -0.09
C LEU A 70 -9.36 10.05 0.40
N SER A 71 -9.45 10.43 1.68
CA SER A 71 -10.63 11.14 2.22
C SER A 71 -10.92 12.48 1.54
N LYS A 72 -9.93 13.06 0.85
CA LYS A 72 -10.08 14.30 0.07
C LYS A 72 -10.56 14.05 -1.37
N LEU A 73 -10.55 12.79 -1.82
CA LEU A 73 -10.86 12.39 -3.21
C LEU A 73 -12.10 11.50 -3.31
N CYS A 74 -12.21 10.54 -2.39
CA CYS A 74 -13.22 9.50 -2.38
C CYS A 74 -14.46 9.94 -1.58
N LYS A 75 -15.62 9.37 -1.90
CA LYS A 75 -16.88 9.64 -1.20
C LYS A 75 -16.86 9.09 0.24
N LYS A 76 -16.22 7.94 0.42
CA LYS A 76 -16.09 7.26 1.72
C LYS A 76 -14.82 6.42 1.72
N VAL A 77 -14.06 6.48 2.81
CA VAL A 77 -12.90 5.62 3.07
C VAL A 77 -13.22 4.77 4.30
N THR A 78 -13.29 3.45 4.12
CA THR A 78 -13.51 2.50 5.21
C THR A 78 -12.19 1.86 5.58
N MET A 79 -11.77 1.97 6.84
CA MET A 79 -10.55 1.29 7.31
C MET A 79 -10.91 -0.08 7.90
N LEU A 80 -10.33 -1.14 7.32
CA LEU A 80 -10.45 -2.51 7.81
C LEU A 80 -9.25 -2.81 8.70
N VAL A 81 -9.52 -2.98 10.00
CA VAL A 81 -8.51 -3.12 11.04
C VAL A 81 -8.72 -4.43 11.79
N ARG A 82 -7.66 -5.21 11.96
CA ARG A 82 -7.70 -6.52 12.62
C ARG A 82 -7.70 -6.46 14.16
N SER A 83 -7.70 -5.27 14.74
CA SER A 83 -7.58 -5.06 16.19
C SER A 83 -8.46 -3.90 16.65
N GLU A 84 -8.81 -3.91 17.94
CA GLU A 84 -9.64 -2.88 18.59
C GLU A 84 -8.99 -1.48 18.64
N LYS A 85 -7.69 -1.37 18.34
CA LYS A 85 -6.95 -0.11 18.37
C LYS A 85 -6.05 0.05 17.15
N PHE A 86 -5.82 1.31 16.78
CA PHE A 86 -4.86 1.67 15.76
C PHE A 86 -3.45 1.61 16.34
N ARG A 87 -2.47 1.36 15.46
CA ARG A 87 -1.03 1.37 15.77
C ARG A 87 -0.32 2.60 15.24
N ALA A 88 -1.03 3.44 14.47
CA ALA A 88 -0.52 4.72 14.03
C ALA A 88 -0.13 5.61 15.23
N SER A 89 0.85 6.46 14.99
CA SER A 89 1.27 7.52 15.88
C SER A 89 0.13 8.50 16.16
N ARG A 90 0.16 9.20 17.30
CA ARG A 90 -0.93 10.10 17.71
C ARG A 90 -1.15 11.31 16.80
N ILE A 91 -0.15 11.66 15.98
CA ILE A 91 -0.27 12.77 15.04
C ILE A 91 -1.08 12.37 13.80
N MET A 92 -1.22 11.06 13.57
CA MET A 92 -2.06 10.45 12.55
C MET A 92 -3.40 10.02 13.12
#